data_AF-S6UQ95-F1
#
_entry.id   AF-S6UQ95-F1
#
_cell.length_a   1.000
_cell.length_b   1.000
_cell.length_c   1.000
_cell.angle_alpha   90.00
_cell.angle_beta   90.00
_cell.angle_gamma   90.00
#
_symmetry.space_group_name_H-M   'P 1'
#
loop_
_entity.id
_entity.type
_entity.pdbx_description
1 polymer ?
#
loop_
_entity_poly.entity_id
_entity_poly.type
_entity_poly.pdbx_seq_one_letter_code
_entity_poly.pdbx_strand_id
1 'polypeptide(L)' 'MNPFEDMRIFCQVMESGSFTAASDKLGLSKQFVSRRLMQLEERLGVRLLNRST' A
#
# COMPACT_ATOMS: atom_id res chain seq x y z
N MET A 1 -2.00 1.91 13.89
CA MET A 1 -2.38 2.78 12.76
C MET A 1 -3.83 2.48 12.41
N ASN A 2 -4.52 3.42 11.77
CA ASN A 2 -5.95 3.32 11.53
C ASN A 2 -6.24 2.42 10.31
N PRO A 3 -7.14 1.41 10.40
CA PRO A 3 -7.54 0.57 9.26
C PRO A 3 -7.92 1.34 7.99
N PHE A 4 -8.51 2.53 8.15
CA PHE A 4 -8.88 3.38 7.03
C PHE A 4 -7.67 3.97 6.31
N GLU A 5 -6.58 4.20 7.02
CA GLU A 5 -5.34 4.72 6.45
C GLU A 5 -4.64 3.66 5.58
N ASP A 6 -4.57 2.42 6.06
CA ASP A 6 -4.03 1.30 5.27
C ASP A 6 -4.85 1.10 3.98
N MET A 7 -6.18 1.23 4.06
CA MET A 7 -7.05 1.16 2.89
C MET A 7 -6.86 2.32 1.93
N ARG A 8 -6.61 3.53 2.46
CA ARG A 8 -6.31 4.71 1.65
C ARG A 8 -5.00 4.54 0.88
N ILE A 9 -3.98 4.00 1.55
CA ILE A 9 -2.69 3.67 0.95
C ILE A 9 -2.88 2.63 -0.17
N PHE A 10 -3.68 1.59 0.08
CA PHE A 10 -4.02 0.58 -0.92
C PHE A 10 -4.71 1.17 -2.15
N CYS A 11 -5.78 1.95 -1.97
CA CYS A 11 -6.46 2.63 -3.07
C CYS A 11 -5.50 3.52 -3.86
N GLN A 12 -4.63 4.27 -3.17
CA GLN A 12 -3.66 5.13 -3.86
C GLN A 12 -2.65 4.33 -4.69
N VAL A 13 -2.19 3.17 -4.21
CA VAL A 13 -1.30 2.29 -4.98
C VAL A 13 -2.01 1.76 -6.23
N MET A 14 -3.28 1.37 -6.12
CA MET A 14 -4.09 0.92 -7.26
C MET A 14 -4.29 2.04 -8.28
N GLU A 15 -4.62 3.25 -7.83
CA GLU A 15 -4.80 4.41 -8.71
C GLU A 15 -3.51 4.87 -9.38
N SER A 16 -2.37 4.76 -8.69
CA SER A 16 -1.08 5.23 -9.18
C SER A 16 -0.35 4.19 -10.02
N GLY A 17 -0.78 2.93 -10.00
CA GLY A 17 -0.19 1.80 -10.72
C GLY A 17 1.22 1.40 -10.24
N SER A 18 1.81 2.10 -9.28
CA SER A 18 3.12 1.77 -8.71
C SER A 18 3.27 2.26 -7.27
N PHE A 19 4.10 1.56 -6.50
CA PHE A 19 4.44 1.95 -5.13
C PHE A 19 5.20 3.28 -5.07
N THR A 20 6.03 3.58 -6.06
CA THR A 20 6.81 4.83 -6.13
C THR A 20 5.89 6.03 -6.34
N ALA A 21 5.03 5.98 -7.37
CA ALA A 21 4.11 7.08 -7.65
C ALA A 21 3.11 7.30 -6.50
N ALA A 22 2.65 6.23 -5.85
CA ALA A 22 1.80 6.33 -4.68
C ALA A 22 2.52 6.92 -3.47
N SER A 23 3.77 6.53 -3.22
CA SER A 23 4.56 7.08 -2.11
C SER A 23 4.83 8.57 -2.30
N ASP A 24 5.11 9.00 -3.53
CA ASP A 24 5.32 10.41 -3.86
C ASP A 24 4.04 11.24 -3.65
N LYS A 25 2.89 10.73 -4.09
CA LYS A 25 1.58 11.38 -3.88
C LYS A 25 1.18 11.47 -2.41
N LEU A 26 1.53 10.47 -1.60
CA LEU A 26 1.21 10.43 -0.17
C LEU A 26 2.23 11.17 0.68
N GLY A 27 3.36 11.60 0.13
CA GLY A 27 4.48 12.16 0.91
C GLY A 27 5.11 11.14 1.88
N LEU A 28 5.02 9.85 1.54
CA LEU A 28 5.52 8.73 2.35
C LEU A 28 6.72 8.08 1.68
N SER A 29 7.48 7.30 2.43
CA SER A 29 8.53 6.47 1.81
C SER A 29 7.94 5.22 1.17
N LYS A 30 8.53 4.78 0.05
CA LYS A 30 8.16 3.51 -0.62
C LYS A 30 8.20 2.31 0.32
N GLN A 31 9.20 2.25 1.21
CA GLN A 31 9.30 1.19 2.23
C GLN A 31 8.13 1.22 3.22
N PHE A 32 7.72 2.40 3.65
CA PHE A 32 6.57 2.56 4.54
C PHE A 32 5.28 2.07 3.87
N VAL A 33 5.00 2.54 2.66
CA VAL A 33 3.84 2.12 1.86
C VAL A 33 3.81 0.59 1.68
N SER A 34 4.94 0.00 1.29
CA SER A 34 5.06 -1.45 1.12
C SER A 34 4.82 -2.23 2.42
N ARG A 35 5.37 -1.76 3.55
CA ARG A 35 5.18 -2.38 4.86
C ARG A 35 3.73 -2.31 5.31
N ARG A 36 3.04 -1.18 5.08
CA ARG A 36 1.62 -1.01 5.43
C ARG A 36 0.74 -1.96 4.65
N LEU A 37 0.99 -2.10 3.36
CA LEU A 37 0.28 -3.05 2.51
C LEU A 37 0.49 -4.50 2.96
N MET A 38 1.71 -4.89 3.34
CA MET A 38 1.95 -6.23 3.90
C MET A 38 1.18 -6.47 5.20
N GLN A 39 1.15 -5.49 6.11
CA GLN A 39 0.38 -5.60 7.35
C GLN A 39 -1.12 -5.68 7.09
N LEU A 40 -1.60 -4.98 6.06
CA LEU A 40 -3.00 -5.05 5.64
C LEU A 40 -3.35 -6.44 5.09
N GLU A 41 -2.51 -6.98 4.19
CA GLU A 41 -2.66 -8.33 3.64
C GLU A 41 -2.63 -9.40 4.74
N GLU A 42 -1.68 -9.29 5.68
CA GLU A 42 -1.56 -10.19 6.83
C GLU A 42 -2.82 -10.17 7.70
N ARG A 43 -3.33 -8.97 8.01
CA ARG A 43 -4.55 -8.81 8.82
C ARG A 43 -5.79 -9.37 8.12
N LEU A 44 -5.88 -9.21 6.81
CA LEU A 44 -7.00 -9.72 6.03
C LEU A 44 -6.85 -11.21 5.68
N GLY A 45 -5.66 -11.78 5.84
CA GLY A 45 -5.36 -13.16 5.46
C GLY A 45 -5.40 -13.40 3.94
N VAL A 46 -5.31 -12.34 3.14
CA VAL A 46 -5.39 -12.40 1.67
C VAL A 46 -4.30 -11.56 1.04
N ARG A 47 -3.86 -11.96 -0.15
CA ARG A 47 -2.94 -11.19 -0.98
C ARG A 47 -3.74 -10.22 -1.85
N LEU A 48 -3.53 -8.93 -1.66
CA LEU A 48 -4.19 -7.85 -2.40
C LEU A 48 -3.39 -7.46 -3.65
N LEU A 49 -2.05 -7.56 -3.58
CA LEU A 49 -1.16 -7.13 -4.66
C LEU A 49 -0.23 -8.26 -5.13
N ASN A 50 -0.25 -8.51 -6.43
CA ASN A 50 0.76 -9.32 -7.10
C ASN A 50 1.92 -8.42 -7.51
N ARG A 51 3.00 -8.45 -6.72
CA ARG A 51 4.24 -7.75 -7.04
C ARG A 51 4.91 -8.45 -8.22
N SER A 52 4.67 -7.97 -9.42
CA SER A 52 5.49 -8.27 -10.59
C SER A 52 6.80 -7.50 -10.44
N THR A 53 7.90 -8.23 -10.23
CA THR A 53 9.27 -7.70 -10.34
C THR A 53 9.54 -7.14 -11.73
#